data_AF-A0A4R4C953-F1
#
_entry.id   AF-A0A4R4C953-F1
#
_cell.length_a   1.000
_cell.length_b   1.000
_cell.length_c   1.000
_cell.angle_alpha   90.00
_cell.angle_beta   90.00
_cell.angle_gamma   90.00
#
_symmetry.space_group_name_H-M   'P 1'
#
loop_
_entity.id
_entity.type
_entity.pdbx_description
1 polymer ?
#
loop_
_entity_poly.entity_id
_entity_poly.type
_entity_poly.pdbx_seq_one_letter_code
_entity_poly.pdbx_strand_id
1 'polypeptide(L)'
;MQDHPLPLDLSGLAPSLYAQGTEEGILSRMMERIAPTNRFCVDIGASDGLRNSNTARLLRERDWSGVLVEGSAYRFGKLAAHYAGVDRVRLHHDRIQPDTIDTLLADATTPTDFDLLSIDIDGNDYWVWRGLRAFQPRIVVIEYNPYYTPPERWVMCFNPDHEWDGSTYYGASLESLVHLGRQKGYELVCCDDMGNNAFFVRQDLYPLLGIANNDPSVLFRPAMYKVRYVGHNTFLSGHPYRYGPAEHI
;
A
#
# COMPACT_ATOMS: atom_id res chain seq x y z
N MET A 1 -13.16 11.53 33.05
CA MET A 1 -12.85 12.15 31.74
C MET A 1 -12.52 10.99 30.82
N GLN A 2 -13.22 10.84 29.70
CA GLN A 2 -12.81 9.88 28.68
C GLN A 2 -11.56 10.48 28.03
N ASP A 3 -10.39 9.94 28.36
CA ASP A 3 -9.12 10.35 27.74
C ASP A 3 -9.15 9.92 26.28
N HIS A 4 -9.59 10.82 25.40
CA HIS A 4 -9.41 10.65 23.98
C HIS A 4 -7.90 10.68 23.67
N PRO A 5 -7.37 9.73 22.88
CA PRO A 5 -5.96 9.74 22.54
C PRO A 5 -5.60 11.02 21.81
N LEU A 6 -4.42 11.58 22.10
CA LEU A 6 -3.87 12.69 21.34
C LEU A 6 -3.79 12.30 19.85
N PRO A 7 -4.12 13.22 18.92
CA PRO A 7 -4.05 12.94 17.50
C PRO A 7 -2.68 12.40 17.07
N LEU A 8 -2.69 11.45 16.14
CA LEU A 8 -1.49 10.94 15.49
C LEU A 8 -0.74 12.09 14.80
N ASP A 9 0.51 12.31 15.19
CA ASP A 9 1.37 13.31 14.58
C ASP A 9 2.22 12.67 13.47
N LEU A 10 1.96 13.10 12.24
CA LEU A 10 2.68 12.70 11.04
C LEU A 10 3.56 13.84 10.49
N SER A 11 3.85 14.86 11.29
CA SER A 11 4.75 15.94 10.92
C SER A 11 6.23 15.56 11.14
N GLY A 12 7.13 16.21 10.39
CA GLY A 12 8.58 16.08 10.59
C GLY A 12 9.14 14.68 10.33
N LEU A 13 8.49 13.90 9.47
CA LEU A 13 8.96 12.56 9.11
C LEU A 13 10.28 12.65 8.34
N ALA A 14 11.24 11.80 8.73
CA ALA A 14 12.49 11.66 8.00
C ALA A 14 12.27 10.82 6.73
N PRO A 15 13.11 11.01 5.69
CA PRO A 15 13.12 10.13 4.53
C PRO A 15 13.33 8.67 4.94
N SER A 16 12.60 7.77 4.28
CA SER A 16 12.71 6.32 4.48
C SER A 16 14.06 5.79 3.99
N LEU A 17 14.52 4.70 4.60
CA LEU A 17 15.73 4.01 4.15
C LEU A 17 15.48 3.16 2.91
N TYR A 18 14.32 2.49 2.85
CA TYR A 18 13.93 1.56 1.79
C TYR A 18 12.71 2.03 1.00
N ALA A 19 11.68 2.56 1.68
CA ALA A 19 10.48 3.05 1.01
C ALA A 19 10.73 4.32 0.18
N GLN A 20 9.80 4.65 -0.73
CA GLN A 20 10.02 5.69 -1.74
C GLN A 20 10.00 7.12 -1.15
N GLY A 21 9.20 7.35 -0.11
CA GLY A 21 9.03 8.63 0.56
C GLY A 21 9.25 8.49 2.07
N THR A 22 8.20 8.74 2.85
CA THR A 22 8.21 8.75 4.32
C THR A 22 7.42 7.61 4.95
N GLU A 23 7.06 6.59 4.17
CA GLU A 23 6.20 5.48 4.58
C GLU A 23 6.71 4.74 5.82
N GLU A 24 8.03 4.58 5.98
CA GLU A 24 8.61 3.97 7.19
C GLU A 24 8.31 4.79 8.45
N GLY A 25 8.34 6.11 8.34
CA GLY A 25 8.00 7.03 9.42
C GLY A 25 6.51 6.97 9.75
N ILE A 26 5.66 6.95 8.74
CA ILE A 26 4.20 6.80 8.89
C ILE A 26 3.88 5.48 9.62
N LEU A 27 4.42 4.36 9.14
CA LEU A 27 4.22 3.04 9.74
C LEU A 27 4.73 2.99 11.18
N SER A 28 5.90 3.58 11.45
CA SER A 28 6.44 3.65 12.83
C SER A 28 5.48 4.39 13.76
N ARG A 29 4.95 5.55 13.35
CA ARG A 29 3.99 6.34 14.16
C ARG A 29 2.66 5.62 14.36
N MET A 30 2.15 4.95 13.32
CA MET A 30 0.95 4.12 13.44
C MET A 30 1.18 2.97 14.43
N MET A 31 2.31 2.28 14.33
CA MET A 31 2.65 1.11 15.18
C MET A 31 3.01 1.49 16.62
N GLU A 32 3.38 2.75 16.90
CA GLU A 32 3.49 3.29 18.27
C GLU A 32 2.12 3.33 18.97
N ARG A 33 1.03 3.54 18.22
CA ARG A 33 -0.34 3.54 18.74
C ARG A 33 -1.00 2.16 18.63
N ILE A 34 -0.66 1.42 17.57
CA ILE A 34 -1.19 0.12 17.22
C ILE A 34 -0.04 -0.88 17.32
N ALA A 35 0.29 -1.27 18.56
CA ALA A 35 1.41 -2.18 18.81
C ALA A 35 1.27 -3.46 17.96
N PRO A 36 2.31 -3.88 17.20
CA PRO A 36 2.29 -5.12 16.43
C PRO A 36 2.04 -6.35 17.32
N THR A 37 1.23 -7.30 16.85
CA THR A 37 0.84 -8.51 17.60
C THR A 37 1.68 -9.73 17.21
N ASN A 38 2.00 -9.87 15.92
CA ASN A 38 2.69 -11.04 15.38
C ASN A 38 3.96 -10.68 14.59
N ARG A 39 4.21 -9.39 14.35
CA ARG A 39 5.33 -8.88 13.55
C ARG A 39 5.42 -9.57 12.20
N PHE A 40 4.26 -9.74 11.57
CA PHE A 40 4.13 -10.41 10.29
C PHE A 40 3.64 -9.42 9.23
N CYS A 41 4.34 -9.37 8.10
CA CYS A 41 3.91 -8.57 6.95
C CYS A 41 3.72 -9.41 5.69
N VAL A 42 2.84 -8.95 4.81
CA VAL A 42 2.67 -9.46 3.45
C VAL A 42 2.93 -8.30 2.49
N ASP A 43 3.77 -8.51 1.49
CA ASP A 43 4.07 -7.53 0.43
C ASP A 43 3.73 -8.15 -0.93
N ILE A 44 2.72 -7.60 -1.59
CA ILE A 44 2.27 -8.01 -2.92
C ILE A 44 2.80 -6.99 -3.92
N GLY A 45 3.70 -7.42 -4.80
CA GLY A 45 4.50 -6.52 -5.64
C GLY A 45 5.86 -6.17 -5.03
N ALA A 46 6.49 -7.13 -4.36
CA ALA A 46 7.69 -6.91 -3.57
C ALA A 46 8.92 -6.46 -4.39
N SER A 47 8.90 -6.54 -5.73
CA SER A 47 10.00 -6.13 -6.60
C SER A 47 11.31 -6.82 -6.23
N ASP A 48 12.39 -6.09 -5.93
CA ASP A 48 13.64 -6.65 -5.42
C ASP A 48 13.68 -6.77 -3.88
N GLY A 49 12.59 -6.41 -3.21
CA GLY A 49 12.40 -6.49 -1.76
C GLY A 49 13.21 -5.48 -0.96
N LEU A 50 13.85 -4.49 -1.60
CA LEU A 50 14.62 -3.45 -0.94
C LEU A 50 14.22 -2.05 -1.43
N ARG A 51 14.29 -1.80 -2.73
CA ARG A 51 14.06 -0.46 -3.27
C ARG A 51 12.57 -0.18 -3.34
N ASN A 52 12.17 0.98 -2.81
CA ASN A 52 10.78 1.42 -2.70
C ASN A 52 9.91 0.44 -1.89
N SER A 53 10.51 -0.36 -1.00
CA SER A 53 9.76 -1.35 -0.23
C SER A 53 9.26 -0.77 1.10
N ASN A 54 7.95 -0.84 1.31
CA ASN A 54 7.30 -0.48 2.57
C ASN A 54 7.61 -1.47 3.71
N THR A 55 8.08 -2.68 3.38
CA THR A 55 8.27 -3.78 4.35
C THR A 55 9.74 -4.10 4.66
N ALA A 56 10.68 -3.69 3.81
CA ALA A 56 12.09 -4.07 3.93
C ALA A 56 12.72 -3.71 5.28
N ARG A 57 12.45 -2.51 5.83
CA ARG A 57 12.96 -2.12 7.16
C ARG A 57 12.49 -3.06 8.25
N LEU A 58 11.20 -3.43 8.22
CA LEU A 58 10.60 -4.30 9.23
C LEU A 58 11.26 -5.69 9.18
N LEU A 59 11.39 -6.23 7.96
CA LEU A 59 11.96 -7.55 7.74
C LEU A 59 13.45 -7.60 8.06
N ARG A 60 14.25 -6.59 7.68
CA ARG A 60 15.71 -6.62 7.78
C ARG A 60 16.25 -6.13 9.12
N GLU A 61 15.56 -5.21 9.77
CA GLU A 61 16.09 -4.50 10.95
C GLU A 61 15.23 -4.65 12.20
N ARG A 62 14.02 -5.20 12.10
CA ARG A 62 13.05 -5.24 13.21
C ARG A 62 12.55 -6.64 13.54
N ASP A 63 13.19 -7.66 13.00
CA ASP A 63 12.90 -9.08 13.22
C ASP A 63 11.45 -9.46 12.85
N TRP A 64 10.87 -8.81 11.84
CA TRP A 64 9.59 -9.24 11.29
C TRP A 64 9.76 -10.47 10.40
N SER A 65 8.71 -11.28 10.36
CA SER A 65 8.53 -12.37 9.41
C SER A 65 7.56 -11.94 8.31
N GLY A 66 7.53 -12.65 7.19
CA GLY A 66 6.56 -12.27 6.16
C GLY A 66 6.50 -13.12 4.92
N VAL A 67 5.59 -12.74 4.04
CA VAL A 67 5.43 -13.28 2.69
C VAL A 67 5.68 -12.15 1.70
N LEU A 68 6.63 -12.35 0.78
CA LEU A 68 6.92 -11.41 -0.30
C LEU A 68 6.56 -12.08 -1.63
N VAL A 69 5.70 -11.43 -2.40
CA VAL A 69 5.23 -11.94 -3.69
C VAL A 69 5.63 -10.98 -4.79
N GLU A 70 6.27 -11.50 -5.85
CA GLU A 70 6.70 -10.71 -7.01
C GLU A 70 6.41 -11.48 -8.30
N GLY A 71 5.77 -10.84 -9.28
CA GLY A 71 5.39 -11.48 -10.54
C GLY A 71 6.47 -11.50 -11.62
N SER A 72 7.40 -10.54 -11.61
CA SER A 72 8.49 -10.50 -12.60
C SER A 72 9.61 -11.47 -12.23
N ALA A 73 9.91 -12.42 -13.12
CA ALA A 73 11.03 -13.34 -12.92
C ALA A 73 12.38 -12.62 -12.69
N TYR A 74 12.59 -11.48 -13.37
CA TYR A 74 13.81 -10.68 -13.21
C TYR A 74 13.91 -10.05 -11.82
N ARG A 75 12.82 -9.43 -11.33
CA ARG A 75 12.80 -8.80 -10.00
C ARG A 75 12.82 -9.85 -8.90
N PHE A 76 12.07 -10.94 -9.07
CA PHE A 76 12.06 -12.09 -8.17
C PHE A 76 13.46 -12.69 -8.01
N GLY A 77 14.25 -12.79 -9.08
CA GLY A 77 15.65 -13.25 -8.99
C GLY A 77 16.50 -12.37 -8.05
N LYS A 78 16.29 -11.06 -8.05
CA LYS A 78 16.96 -10.13 -7.11
C LYS A 78 16.39 -10.26 -5.70
N LEU A 79 15.07 -10.34 -5.56
CA LEU A 79 14.40 -10.58 -4.29
C LEU A 79 14.96 -11.83 -3.59
N ALA A 80 15.03 -12.94 -4.31
CA ALA A 80 15.61 -14.19 -3.83
C ALA A 80 17.07 -14.04 -3.41
N ALA A 81 17.87 -13.26 -4.16
CA ALA A 81 19.26 -12.98 -3.78
C ALA A 81 19.36 -12.11 -2.51
N HIS A 82 18.52 -11.08 -2.37
CA HIS A 82 18.54 -10.16 -1.22
C HIS A 82 18.05 -10.79 0.09
N TYR A 83 17.19 -11.81 0.00
CA TYR A 83 16.62 -12.56 1.12
C TYR A 83 17.17 -13.99 1.24
N ALA A 84 18.26 -14.31 0.53
CA ALA A 84 18.93 -15.60 0.65
C ALA A 84 19.36 -15.85 2.10
N GLY A 85 18.91 -16.98 2.68
CA GLY A 85 19.20 -17.35 4.07
C GLY A 85 18.36 -16.62 5.12
N VAL A 86 17.29 -15.91 4.73
CA VAL A 86 16.35 -15.28 5.65
C VAL A 86 15.13 -16.17 5.85
N ASP A 87 15.27 -17.23 6.65
CA ASP A 87 14.26 -18.31 6.79
C ASP A 87 12.87 -17.86 7.27
N ARG A 88 12.78 -16.69 7.91
CA ARG A 88 11.51 -16.10 8.38
C ARG A 88 10.70 -15.40 7.29
N VAL A 89 11.27 -15.27 6.08
CA VAL A 89 10.63 -14.62 4.93
C VAL A 89 10.39 -15.65 3.84
N ARG A 90 9.11 -15.84 3.48
CA ARG A 90 8.69 -16.72 2.39
C ARG A 90 8.59 -15.91 1.11
N LEU A 91 9.19 -16.40 0.03
CA LEU A 91 9.20 -15.74 -1.27
C LEU A 91 8.36 -16.54 -2.25
N HIS A 92 7.46 -15.85 -2.96
CA HIS A 92 6.62 -16.47 -3.99
C HIS A 92 6.79 -15.72 -5.32
N HIS A 93 7.12 -16.46 -6.37
CA HIS A 93 7.11 -15.93 -7.73
C HIS A 93 5.72 -16.17 -8.32
N ASP A 94 4.85 -15.16 -8.21
CA ASP A 94 3.48 -15.26 -8.71
C ASP A 94 2.92 -13.89 -9.11
N ARG A 95 2.03 -13.87 -10.11
CA ARG A 95 1.22 -12.70 -10.47
C ARG A 95 -0.14 -12.89 -9.81
N ILE A 96 -0.25 -12.41 -8.57
CA ILE A 96 -1.43 -12.58 -7.73
C ILE A 96 -2.70 -12.10 -8.42
N GLN A 97 -3.74 -12.93 -8.31
CA GLN A 97 -5.07 -12.65 -8.81
C GLN A 97 -6.05 -12.51 -7.63
N PRO A 98 -7.17 -11.78 -7.82
CA PRO A 98 -8.17 -11.59 -6.76
C PRO A 98 -8.73 -12.89 -6.18
N ASP A 99 -8.83 -13.94 -6.98
CA ASP A 99 -9.36 -15.25 -6.59
C ASP A 99 -8.30 -16.20 -6.02
N THR A 100 -7.00 -15.89 -6.16
CA THR A 100 -5.89 -16.74 -5.69
C THR A 100 -5.23 -16.26 -4.41
N ILE A 101 -5.37 -14.98 -4.04
CA ILE A 101 -4.66 -14.39 -2.89
C ILE A 101 -4.92 -15.12 -1.56
N ASP A 102 -6.18 -15.48 -1.26
CA ASP A 102 -6.52 -16.18 -0.01
C ASP A 102 -5.82 -17.55 0.05
N THR A 103 -5.81 -18.29 -1.06
CA THR A 103 -5.16 -19.61 -1.15
C THR A 103 -3.65 -19.49 -0.95
N LEU A 104 -3.01 -18.52 -1.63
CA LEU A 104 -1.57 -18.31 -1.49
C LEU A 104 -1.19 -18.01 -0.04
N LEU A 105 -1.93 -17.12 0.64
CA LEU A 105 -1.63 -16.75 2.01
C LEU A 105 -1.89 -17.89 3.00
N ALA A 106 -2.91 -18.72 2.75
CA ALA A 106 -3.19 -19.91 3.54
C ALA A 106 -2.05 -20.95 3.40
N ASP A 107 -1.61 -21.22 2.17
CA ASP A 107 -0.50 -22.14 1.88
C ASP A 107 0.82 -21.63 2.48
N ALA A 108 1.00 -20.30 2.51
CA ALA A 108 2.12 -19.66 3.18
C ALA A 108 1.98 -19.62 4.71
N THR A 109 0.96 -20.23 5.31
CA THR A 109 0.70 -20.25 6.77
C THR A 109 0.63 -18.85 7.40
N THR A 110 0.05 -17.90 6.68
CA THR A 110 -0.06 -16.51 7.11
C THR A 110 -1.05 -16.42 8.28
N PRO A 111 -0.76 -15.67 9.36
CA PRO A 111 -1.75 -15.40 10.40
C PRO A 111 -2.94 -14.66 9.83
N THR A 112 -4.17 -15.02 10.21
CA THR A 112 -5.39 -14.37 9.67
C THR A 112 -5.41 -12.86 9.92
N ASP A 113 -4.90 -12.42 11.07
CA ASP A 113 -4.85 -11.03 11.54
C ASP A 113 -3.42 -10.47 11.57
N PHE A 114 -2.63 -10.77 10.55
CA PHE A 114 -1.26 -10.27 10.41
C PHE A 114 -1.17 -8.74 10.47
N ASP A 115 -0.02 -8.21 10.88
CA ASP A 115 0.10 -6.80 11.26
C ASP A 115 0.06 -5.84 10.06
N LEU A 116 0.69 -6.17 8.93
CA LEU A 116 0.86 -5.25 7.80
C LEU A 116 0.67 -5.93 6.45
N LEU A 117 -0.24 -5.40 5.63
CA LEU A 117 -0.35 -5.70 4.21
C LEU A 117 0.15 -4.51 3.38
N SER A 118 1.04 -4.74 2.43
CA SER A 118 1.46 -3.80 1.40
C SER A 118 1.02 -4.35 0.04
N ILE A 119 0.33 -3.53 -0.77
CA ILE A 119 -0.08 -3.86 -2.15
C ILE A 119 0.38 -2.73 -3.06
N ASP A 120 1.30 -3.04 -3.96
CA ASP A 120 1.81 -2.12 -4.97
C ASP A 120 2.23 -2.94 -6.21
N ILE A 121 1.27 -3.17 -7.11
CA ILE A 121 1.44 -4.01 -8.32
C ILE A 121 1.20 -3.24 -9.62
N ASP A 122 1.23 -1.91 -9.57
CA ASP A 122 1.07 -1.01 -10.71
C ASP A 122 -0.20 -1.31 -11.54
N GLY A 123 -1.35 -1.65 -10.94
CA GLY A 123 -2.51 -2.07 -11.72
C GLY A 123 -3.70 -2.62 -10.94
N ASN A 124 -3.71 -3.93 -10.70
CA ASN A 124 -4.88 -4.64 -10.16
C ASN A 124 -5.03 -4.51 -8.62
N ASP A 125 -4.40 -3.52 -8.00
CA ASP A 125 -4.28 -3.32 -6.55
C ASP A 125 -5.65 -3.37 -5.85
N TYR A 126 -6.60 -2.60 -6.39
CA TYR A 126 -7.99 -2.59 -5.93
C TYR A 126 -8.62 -3.98 -5.96
N TRP A 127 -8.41 -4.72 -7.05
CA TRP A 127 -9.00 -6.04 -7.26
C TRP A 127 -8.40 -7.08 -6.34
N VAL A 128 -7.08 -7.05 -6.14
CA VAL A 128 -6.39 -7.93 -5.21
C VAL A 128 -6.86 -7.67 -3.78
N TRP A 129 -6.95 -6.41 -3.35
CA TRP A 129 -7.48 -6.10 -2.01
C TRP A 129 -8.95 -6.47 -1.86
N ARG A 130 -9.77 -6.26 -2.89
CA ARG A 130 -11.18 -6.70 -2.92
C ARG A 130 -11.30 -8.22 -2.79
N GLY A 131 -10.42 -8.97 -3.46
CA GLY A 131 -10.38 -10.43 -3.47
C GLY A 131 -9.96 -11.09 -2.15
N LEU A 132 -9.14 -10.40 -1.34
CA LEU A 132 -8.72 -10.86 -0.02
C LEU A 132 -9.90 -10.92 0.96
N ARG A 133 -10.41 -12.11 1.29
CA ARG A 133 -11.61 -12.27 2.14
C ARG A 133 -11.35 -13.09 3.38
N ALA A 134 -10.41 -14.04 3.33
CA ALA A 134 -10.12 -14.93 4.44
C ALA A 134 -9.21 -14.29 5.49
N PHE A 135 -8.50 -13.22 5.15
CA PHE A 135 -7.55 -12.52 6.02
C PHE A 135 -8.01 -11.09 6.33
N GLN A 136 -7.61 -10.61 7.49
CA GLN A 136 -7.97 -9.30 8.01
C GLN A 136 -6.74 -8.59 8.62
N PRO A 137 -5.80 -8.13 7.77
CA PRO A 137 -4.61 -7.42 8.24
C PRO A 137 -4.98 -6.22 9.10
N ARG A 138 -4.10 -5.86 10.05
CA ARG A 138 -4.38 -4.74 10.97
C ARG A 138 -4.12 -3.39 10.32
N ILE A 139 -3.08 -3.28 9.50
CA ILE A 139 -2.72 -2.11 8.70
C ILE A 139 -2.62 -2.53 7.24
N VAL A 140 -3.14 -1.71 6.33
CA VAL A 140 -3.01 -1.88 4.87
C VAL A 140 -2.35 -0.63 4.29
N VAL A 141 -1.32 -0.83 3.49
CA VAL A 141 -0.71 0.19 2.63
C VAL A 141 -1.00 -0.23 1.20
N ILE A 142 -1.59 0.66 0.40
CA ILE A 142 -1.99 0.34 -0.96
C ILE A 142 -1.73 1.51 -1.90
N GLU A 143 -1.20 1.21 -3.08
CA GLU A 143 -1.01 2.20 -4.13
C GLU A 143 -2.36 2.82 -4.53
N TYR A 144 -2.42 4.14 -4.65
CA TYR A 144 -3.53 4.85 -5.26
C TYR A 144 -3.06 5.69 -6.43
N ASN A 145 -3.99 5.95 -7.34
CA ASN A 145 -3.74 6.77 -8.51
C ASN A 145 -4.09 8.24 -8.20
N PRO A 146 -3.09 9.12 -8.01
CA PRO A 146 -3.31 10.53 -7.65
C PRO A 146 -3.77 11.38 -8.84
N TYR A 147 -3.94 10.82 -10.04
CA TYR A 147 -4.50 11.56 -11.18
C TYR A 147 -5.97 11.93 -10.94
N TYR A 148 -6.71 11.06 -10.23
CA TYR A 148 -8.12 11.23 -9.93
C TYR A 148 -8.29 11.77 -8.50
N THR A 149 -8.69 13.03 -8.38
CA THR A 149 -8.81 13.69 -7.07
C THR A 149 -10.19 13.42 -6.45
N PRO A 150 -10.29 13.24 -5.12
CA PRO A 150 -11.59 13.14 -4.45
C PRO A 150 -12.54 14.30 -4.82
N PRO A 151 -13.85 14.06 -4.95
CA PRO A 151 -14.56 12.80 -4.66
C PRO A 151 -14.66 11.87 -5.89
N GLU A 152 -13.74 11.97 -6.86
CA GLU A 152 -13.81 11.14 -8.07
C GLU A 152 -13.55 9.66 -7.77
N ARG A 153 -14.52 8.80 -8.12
CA ARG A 153 -14.38 7.34 -8.07
C ARG A 153 -14.01 6.82 -9.44
N TRP A 154 -12.81 6.26 -9.50
CA TRP A 154 -12.25 5.62 -10.67
C TRP A 154 -11.51 4.34 -10.26
N VAL A 155 -11.70 3.26 -11.00
CA VAL A 155 -11.00 1.98 -10.82
C VAL A 155 -10.63 1.46 -12.19
N MET A 156 -9.36 1.08 -12.41
CA MET A 156 -8.96 0.39 -13.64
C MET A 156 -9.76 -0.91 -13.77
N CYS A 157 -10.35 -1.20 -14.94
CA CYS A 157 -11.01 -2.50 -15.15
C CYS A 157 -10.00 -3.65 -14.90
N PHE A 158 -10.45 -4.71 -14.23
CA PHE A 158 -9.62 -5.87 -13.98
C PHE A 158 -9.09 -6.45 -15.31
N ASN A 159 -7.78 -6.69 -15.36
CA ASN A 159 -7.13 -7.36 -16.47
C ASN A 159 -6.03 -8.28 -15.93
N PRO A 160 -6.17 -9.62 -16.00
CA PRO A 160 -5.20 -10.56 -15.44
C PRO A 160 -3.82 -10.47 -16.12
N ASP A 161 -3.80 -10.00 -17.37
CA ASP A 161 -2.59 -9.82 -18.18
C ASP A 161 -2.13 -8.36 -18.21
N HIS A 162 -2.57 -7.53 -17.25
CA HIS A 162 -2.14 -6.13 -17.19
C HIS A 162 -0.62 -6.03 -17.04
N GLU A 163 -0.01 -5.25 -17.93
CA GLU A 163 1.35 -4.77 -17.80
C GLU A 163 1.32 -3.26 -17.88
N TRP A 164 1.80 -2.62 -16.83
CA TRP A 164 1.81 -1.18 -16.77
C TRP A 164 2.78 -0.59 -17.79
N ASP A 165 2.28 0.35 -18.58
CA ASP A 165 3.06 1.07 -19.60
C ASP A 165 3.68 2.37 -19.05
N GLY A 166 3.58 2.59 -17.74
CA GLY A 166 4.07 3.79 -17.08
C GLY A 166 3.16 5.00 -17.20
N SER A 167 1.92 4.84 -17.68
CA SER A 167 0.90 5.90 -17.80
C SER A 167 0.01 6.04 -16.57
N THR A 168 -0.99 6.92 -16.61
CA THR A 168 -2.01 7.05 -15.54
C THR A 168 -3.07 5.95 -15.58
N TYR A 169 -2.94 4.93 -16.43
CA TYR A 169 -3.89 3.82 -16.53
C TYR A 169 -3.44 2.65 -15.64
N TYR A 170 -3.65 2.79 -14.33
CA TYR A 170 -3.31 1.81 -13.30
C TYR A 170 -4.13 2.06 -12.01
N GLY A 171 -4.27 1.03 -11.17
CA GLY A 171 -4.77 1.16 -9.81
C GLY A 171 -6.21 1.68 -9.70
N ALA A 172 -6.44 2.48 -8.66
CA ALA A 172 -7.72 3.11 -8.37
C ALA A 172 -7.53 4.49 -7.72
N SER A 173 -8.53 5.35 -7.82
CA SER A 173 -8.54 6.64 -7.10
C SER A 173 -8.59 6.43 -5.58
N LEU A 174 -8.14 7.44 -4.83
CA LEU A 174 -8.22 7.40 -3.36
C LEU A 174 -9.67 7.19 -2.89
N GLU A 175 -10.64 7.87 -3.51
CA GLU A 175 -12.06 7.74 -3.15
C GLU A 175 -12.56 6.29 -3.33
N SER A 176 -12.18 5.62 -4.42
CA SER A 176 -12.53 4.22 -4.66
C SER A 176 -11.93 3.28 -3.60
N LEU A 177 -10.69 3.52 -3.19
CA LEU A 177 -10.03 2.74 -2.14
C LEU A 177 -10.65 2.99 -0.76
N VAL A 178 -11.05 4.23 -0.45
CA VAL A 178 -11.82 4.53 0.76
C VAL A 178 -13.16 3.81 0.77
N HIS A 179 -13.86 3.82 -0.36
CA HIS A 179 -15.12 3.10 -0.51
C HIS A 179 -14.94 1.59 -0.26
N LEU A 180 -13.92 0.97 -0.88
CA LEU A 180 -13.60 -0.44 -0.66
C LEU A 180 -13.18 -0.73 0.79
N GLY A 181 -12.29 0.09 1.34
CA GLY A 181 -11.82 -0.04 2.72
C GLY A 181 -12.97 -0.07 3.71
N ARG A 182 -13.92 0.87 3.59
CA ARG A 182 -15.12 0.93 4.45
C ARG A 182 -15.98 -0.34 4.33
N GLN A 183 -16.19 -0.86 3.12
CA GLN A 183 -16.92 -2.12 2.91
C GLN A 183 -16.22 -3.31 3.58
N LYS A 184 -14.89 -3.27 3.70
CA LYS A 184 -14.05 -4.31 4.30
C LYS A 184 -13.80 -4.08 5.80
N GLY A 185 -14.33 -3.02 6.40
CA GLY A 185 -14.11 -2.70 7.82
C GLY A 185 -12.77 -2.01 8.10
N TYR A 186 -12.35 -1.11 7.21
CA TYR A 186 -11.14 -0.31 7.33
C TYR A 186 -11.43 1.19 7.22
N GLU A 187 -10.62 1.99 7.89
CA GLU A 187 -10.68 3.45 7.87
C GLU A 187 -9.38 4.02 7.29
N LEU A 188 -9.50 5.09 6.49
CA LEU A 188 -8.35 5.83 5.97
C LEU A 188 -7.65 6.57 7.11
N VAL A 189 -6.32 6.51 7.12
CA VAL A 189 -5.44 7.16 8.09
C VAL A 189 -4.78 8.39 7.46
N CYS A 190 -4.09 8.19 6.34
CA CYS A 190 -3.38 9.24 5.60
C CYS A 190 -2.96 8.75 4.20
N CYS A 191 -2.41 9.65 3.41
CA CYS A 191 -1.61 9.34 2.24
C CYS A 191 -0.16 9.78 2.48
N ASP A 192 0.81 9.13 1.84
CA ASP A 192 2.19 9.61 1.87
C ASP A 192 2.34 10.92 1.07
N ASP A 193 3.37 11.70 1.40
CA ASP A 193 3.58 13.04 0.80
C ASP A 193 3.98 13.00 -0.68
N MET A 194 4.38 11.84 -1.21
CA MET A 194 4.66 11.66 -2.65
C MET A 194 3.41 11.36 -3.46
N GLY A 195 2.30 11.01 -2.80
CA GLY A 195 1.04 10.65 -3.44
C GLY A 195 1.09 9.30 -4.15
N ASN A 196 1.79 8.32 -3.58
CA ASN A 196 1.84 6.95 -4.09
C ASN A 196 0.87 6.03 -3.33
N ASN A 197 0.90 6.10 -2.00
CA ASN A 197 0.35 5.11 -1.08
C ASN A 197 -0.67 5.72 -0.14
N ALA A 198 -1.77 4.99 0.06
CA ALA A 198 -2.78 5.26 1.06
C ALA A 198 -2.67 4.25 2.22
N PHE A 199 -2.83 4.75 3.44
CA PHE A 199 -2.72 3.96 4.67
C PHE A 199 -4.09 3.76 5.27
N PHE A 200 -4.46 2.51 5.48
CA PHE A 200 -5.70 2.12 6.11
C PHE A 200 -5.42 1.31 7.37
N VAL A 201 -6.35 1.37 8.31
CA VAL A 201 -6.31 0.54 9.52
C VAL A 201 -7.66 -0.12 9.71
N ARG A 202 -7.66 -1.32 10.26
CA ARG A 202 -8.89 -2.02 10.67
C ARG A 202 -9.70 -1.13 11.62
N GLN A 203 -11.02 -1.09 11.41
CA GLN A 203 -11.92 -0.12 12.02
C GLN A 203 -11.89 -0.13 13.56
N ASP A 204 -11.69 -1.29 14.19
CA ASP A 204 -11.55 -1.44 15.65
C ASP A 204 -10.30 -0.78 16.23
N LEU A 205 -9.26 -0.59 15.41
CA LEU A 205 -7.98 0.00 15.79
C LEU A 205 -7.92 1.51 15.50
N TYR A 206 -8.76 2.01 14.59
CA TYR A 206 -8.79 3.42 14.18
C TYR A 206 -8.96 4.41 15.36
N PRO A 207 -9.81 4.15 16.38
CA PRO A 207 -9.95 5.07 17.52
C PRO A 207 -8.65 5.31 18.29
N LEU A 208 -7.66 4.40 18.23
CA LEU A 208 -6.37 4.54 18.92
C LEU A 208 -5.49 5.64 18.31
N LEU A 209 -5.80 6.09 17.10
CA LEU A 209 -5.02 7.08 16.36
C LEU A 209 -5.44 8.53 16.68
N GLY A 210 -6.58 8.76 17.34
CA GLY A 210 -7.05 10.11 17.67
C GLY A 210 -7.31 11.02 16.45
N ILE A 211 -7.55 10.43 15.26
CA ILE A 211 -7.78 11.17 14.02
C ILE A 211 -9.26 11.60 13.97
N ALA A 212 -9.48 12.91 13.99
CA ALA A 212 -10.83 13.48 14.03
C ALA A 212 -11.50 13.57 12.64
N ASN A 213 -10.71 13.69 11.57
CA ASN A 213 -11.22 13.82 10.21
C ASN A 213 -10.37 12.99 9.24
N ASN A 214 -10.98 11.95 8.68
CA ASN A 214 -10.40 11.12 7.61
C ASN A 214 -11.10 11.29 6.26
N ASP A 215 -11.69 12.46 6.01
CA ASP A 215 -12.24 12.78 4.70
C ASP A 215 -11.12 12.72 3.64
N PRO A 216 -11.30 11.94 2.56
CA PRO A 216 -10.28 11.80 1.52
C PRO A 216 -9.91 13.14 0.87
N SER A 217 -10.82 14.11 0.79
CA SER A 217 -10.51 15.45 0.25
C SER A 217 -9.50 16.23 1.11
N VAL A 218 -9.37 15.88 2.39
CA VAL A 218 -8.40 16.49 3.33
C VAL A 218 -7.08 15.71 3.33
N LEU A 219 -7.15 14.38 3.22
CA LEU A 219 -5.98 13.50 3.32
C LEU A 219 -5.26 13.28 1.99
N PHE A 220 -5.92 13.52 0.86
CA PHE A 220 -5.34 13.37 -0.48
C PHE A 220 -4.01 14.10 -0.64
N ARG A 221 -3.08 13.47 -1.36
CA ARG A 221 -1.82 14.09 -1.79
C ARG A 221 -1.69 13.95 -3.31
N PRO A 222 -1.36 15.02 -4.05
CA PRO A 222 -1.13 14.90 -5.49
C PRO A 222 0.18 14.15 -5.75
N ALA A 223 0.37 13.67 -6.98
CA ALA A 223 1.65 13.11 -7.40
C ALA A 223 2.77 14.14 -7.21
N MET A 224 3.75 13.83 -6.36
CA MET A 224 4.97 14.64 -6.19
C MET A 224 6.22 13.93 -6.71
N TYR A 225 6.04 12.85 -7.47
CA TYR A 225 7.08 12.13 -8.18
C TYR A 225 7.19 12.57 -9.65
N LYS A 226 8.32 12.26 -10.29
CA LYS A 226 8.62 12.58 -11.71
C LYS A 226 8.41 14.07 -12.06
N VAL A 227 8.71 14.98 -11.14
CA VAL A 227 8.59 16.43 -11.34
C VAL A 227 9.50 16.91 -12.48
N ARG A 228 8.92 17.60 -13.46
CA ARG A 228 9.59 18.12 -14.67
C ARG A 228 9.15 19.55 -14.92
N TYR A 229 10.11 20.44 -15.14
CA TYR A 229 9.84 21.80 -15.61
C TYR A 229 9.49 21.79 -17.10
N VAL A 230 8.36 22.40 -17.47
CA VAL A 230 7.88 22.46 -18.87
C VAL A 230 7.85 23.88 -19.44
N GLY A 231 8.54 24.82 -18.79
CA GLY A 231 8.54 26.24 -19.19
C GLY A 231 7.41 27.03 -18.53
N HIS A 232 7.40 28.35 -18.72
CA HIS A 232 6.35 29.25 -18.22
C HIS A 232 6.03 29.08 -16.73
N ASN A 233 7.05 28.86 -15.89
CA ASN A 233 6.88 28.61 -14.45
C ASN A 233 5.92 27.44 -14.13
N THR A 234 5.83 26.46 -15.05
CA THR A 234 4.94 25.31 -14.94
C THR A 234 5.74 24.03 -14.75
N PHE A 235 5.28 23.19 -13.84
CA PHE A 235 5.82 21.87 -13.57
C PHE A 235 4.75 20.82 -13.82
N LEU A 236 5.15 19.70 -14.40
CA LEU A 236 4.35 18.49 -14.46
C LEU A 236 4.93 17.46 -13.48
N SER A 237 4.07 16.74 -12.79
CA SER A 237 4.41 15.60 -11.97
C SER A 237 3.54 14.42 -12.38
N GLY A 238 3.82 13.23 -11.87
CA GLY A 238 3.02 12.06 -12.17
C GLY A 238 3.42 11.33 -13.44
N HIS A 239 2.51 10.45 -13.87
CA HIS A 239 2.62 9.68 -15.10
C HIS A 239 1.98 10.42 -16.29
N PRO A 240 2.44 10.17 -17.53
CA PRO A 240 1.74 10.65 -18.72
C PRO A 240 0.31 10.11 -18.75
N TYR A 241 -0.64 10.98 -19.08
CA TYR A 241 -2.04 10.61 -19.14
C TYR A 241 -2.30 9.53 -20.20
N ARG A 242 -3.11 8.53 -19.84
CA ARG A 242 -3.71 7.57 -20.76
C ARG A 242 -5.15 7.30 -20.35
N TYR A 243 -6.06 7.39 -21.33
CA TYR A 243 -7.43 6.91 -21.19
C TYR A 243 -7.50 5.39 -21.34
N GLY A 244 -8.40 4.75 -20.60
CA GLY A 244 -8.73 3.35 -20.78
C GLY A 244 -10.00 2.92 -20.04
N PRO A 245 -10.43 1.66 -20.19
CA PRO A 245 -11.60 1.10 -19.52
C PRO A 245 -11.55 1.25 -18.00
N ALA A 246 -12.63 1.77 -17.42
CA ALA A 246 -12.71 1.98 -15.98
C ALA A 246 -14.09 1.59 -15.44
N GLU A 247 -14.11 1.18 -14.18
CA GLU A 247 -15.34 0.98 -13.43
C GLU A 247 -15.65 2.18 -12.54
N HIS A 248 -16.93 2.56 -12.52
CA HIS A 248 -17.48 3.56 -11.62
C HIS A 248 -18.20 2.83 -10.48
N ILE A 249 -17.43 2.29 -9.54
CA ILE A 249 -17.92 1.48 -8.41
C ILE A 249 -18.21 2.38 -7.21
#